data_AF-A0A1E7GA11-F1
#
_entry.id   AF-A0A1E7GA11-F1
#
_cell.length_a   1.000
_cell.length_b   1.000
_cell.length_c   1.000
_cell.angle_alpha   90.00
_cell.angle_beta   90.00
_cell.angle_gamma   90.00
#
_symmetry.space_group_name_H-M   'P 1'
#
loop_
_entity.id
_entity.type
_entity.pdbx_description
1 polymer ?
#
loop_
_entity_poly.entity_id
_entity_poly.type
_entity_poly.pdbx_seq_one_letter_code
_entity_poly.pdbx_strand_id
1 'polypeptide(L)'
;MKENLRNSGIDIVGDVPWGTHFCQLYQTKEDLMDILLPYFKAGLENNEFCVWVTSESLDAEEAKDDLRRTVPDFSTSPTGSRNHLASFRFQNTFRLNV
;
A
#
# COMPACT_ATOMS: atom_id res chain seq x y z
N MET A 1 -18.09 14.72 15.38
CA MET A 1 -17.39 14.93 14.10
C MET A 1 -17.77 13.79 13.18
N LYS A 2 -18.19 14.04 11.93
CA LYS A 2 -18.31 12.96 10.95
C LYS A 2 -16.90 12.48 10.66
N GLU A 3 -16.60 11.23 10.98
CA GLU A 3 -15.31 10.66 10.59
C GLU A 3 -15.25 10.65 9.06
N ASN A 4 -14.17 11.22 8.51
CA ASN A 4 -13.95 11.21 7.07
C ASN A 4 -13.44 9.81 6.70
N LEU A 5 -14.39 8.94 6.38
CA LEU A 5 -14.13 7.57 5.99
C LEU A 5 -13.47 7.52 4.62
N ARG A 6 -12.49 6.62 4.46
CA ARG A 6 -11.74 6.44 3.22
C ARG A 6 -11.80 5.00 2.80
N ASN A 7 -11.91 4.79 1.49
CA ASN A 7 -11.83 3.45 0.93
C ASN A 7 -10.44 2.86 1.21
N SER A 8 -10.40 1.78 2.00
CA SER A 8 -9.15 1.10 2.29
C SER A 8 -8.58 0.34 1.07
N GLY A 9 -9.39 0.12 0.04
CA GLY A 9 -9.06 -0.74 -1.10
C GLY A 9 -9.19 -2.23 -0.79
N ILE A 10 -9.43 -2.62 0.46
CA ILE A 10 -9.57 -4.01 0.88
C ILE A 10 -11.05 -4.32 1.11
N ASP A 11 -11.64 -5.14 0.24
CA ASP A 11 -13.09 -5.37 0.18
C ASP A 11 -13.72 -5.77 1.53
N ILE A 12 -13.09 -6.69 2.26
CA ILE A 12 -13.60 -7.15 3.57
C ILE A 12 -13.47 -6.11 4.69
N VAL A 13 -12.57 -5.14 4.55
CA VAL A 13 -12.37 -4.07 5.53
C VAL A 13 -13.30 -2.88 5.22
N GLY A 14 -13.48 -2.56 3.93
CA GLY A 14 -14.33 -1.48 3.47
C GLY A 14 -13.76 -0.09 3.79
N ASP A 15 -14.65 0.87 4.05
CA ASP A 15 -14.26 2.24 4.38
C ASP A 15 -13.82 2.37 5.84
N VAL A 16 -12.74 3.09 6.07
CA VAL A 16 -12.09 3.19 7.39
C VAL A 16 -11.79 4.63 7.77
N PRO A 17 -11.82 4.98 9.06
CA PRO A 17 -11.37 6.28 9.51
C PRO A 17 -9.84 6.42 9.44
N TRP A 18 -9.37 7.66 9.48
CA TRP A 18 -7.94 7.95 9.51
C TRP A 18 -7.26 7.38 10.75
N GLY A 19 -6.04 6.88 10.60
CA GLY A 19 -5.26 6.29 11.69
C GLY A 19 -5.63 4.84 12.02
N THR A 20 -6.47 4.19 11.21
CA THR A 20 -6.79 2.78 11.43
C THR A 20 -5.61 1.88 11.06
N HIS A 21 -5.28 0.94 11.95
CA HIS A 21 -4.23 -0.05 11.76
C HIS A 21 -4.83 -1.45 11.64
N PHE A 22 -4.40 -2.22 10.66
CA PHE A 22 -4.84 -3.60 10.44
C PHE A 22 -3.65 -4.53 10.36
N CYS A 23 -3.86 -5.76 10.82
CA CYS A 23 -2.94 -6.88 10.61
C CYS A 23 -3.72 -7.97 9.88
N GLN A 24 -3.18 -8.46 8.77
CA GLN A 24 -3.79 -9.52 7.98
C GLN A 24 -2.83 -10.70 7.87
N LEU A 25 -3.39 -11.90 8.03
CA LEU A 25 -2.66 -13.14 7.85
C LEU A 25 -2.84 -13.59 6.40
N TYR A 26 -1.75 -14.04 5.80
CA TYR A 26 -1.68 -14.54 4.43
C TYR A 26 -0.83 -15.81 4.40
N GLN A 27 -1.04 -16.70 3.44
CA GLN A 27 -0.31 -17.95 3.35
C GLN A 27 0.68 -17.95 2.19
N THR A 28 0.30 -17.35 1.06
CA THR A 28 1.11 -17.28 -0.15
C THR A 28 1.50 -15.84 -0.47
N LYS A 29 2.46 -15.66 -1.39
CA LYS A 29 2.81 -14.33 -1.88
C LYS A 29 1.64 -13.73 -2.66
N GLU A 30 0.93 -14.54 -3.41
CA GLU A 30 -0.27 -14.16 -4.17
C GLU A 30 -1.33 -13.61 -3.22
N ASP A 31 -1.60 -14.28 -2.10
CA ASP A 31 -2.53 -13.79 -1.06
C ASP A 31 -2.13 -12.40 -0.54
N LEU A 32 -0.82 -12.18 -0.32
CA LEU A 32 -0.31 -10.89 0.12
C LEU A 32 -0.51 -9.81 -0.95
N MET A 33 -0.29 -10.14 -2.23
CA MET A 33 -0.48 -9.21 -3.34
C MET A 33 -1.95 -8.85 -3.56
N ASP A 34 -2.85 -9.81 -3.43
CA ASP A 34 -4.29 -9.61 -3.54
C ASP A 34 -4.82 -8.63 -2.46
N ILE A 35 -4.12 -8.52 -1.33
CA ILE A 35 -4.43 -7.55 -0.27
C ILE A 35 -3.76 -6.20 -0.56
N LEU A 36 -2.46 -6.20 -0.85
CA LEU A 36 -1.66 -4.99 -0.89
C LEU A 36 -1.86 -4.17 -2.16
N LEU A 37 -2.03 -4.82 -3.32
CA LEU A 37 -2.18 -4.12 -4.59
C LEU A 37 -3.45 -3.24 -4.61
N PRO A 38 -4.64 -3.73 -4.21
CA PRO A 38 -5.83 -2.88 -4.07
C PRO A 38 -5.68 -1.78 -3.02
N TYR A 39 -5.03 -2.09 -1.89
CA TYR A 39 -4.76 -1.11 -0.83
C TYR A 39 -3.92 0.06 -1.33
N PHE A 40 -2.82 -0.22 -2.01
CA PHE A 40 -1.95 0.82 -2.59
C PHE A 40 -2.63 1.56 -3.72
N LYS A 41 -3.40 0.88 -4.57
CA LYS A 41 -4.17 1.53 -5.62
C LYS A 41 -5.15 2.55 -5.04
N ALA A 42 -5.97 2.15 -4.07
CA ALA A 42 -6.92 3.05 -3.42
C ALA A 42 -6.19 4.24 -2.74
N GLY A 43 -5.04 3.97 -2.12
CA GLY A 43 -4.24 5.02 -1.52
C GLY A 43 -3.70 6.04 -2.53
N LEU A 44 -3.15 5.56 -3.64
CA LEU A 44 -2.60 6.41 -4.70
C LEU A 44 -3.70 7.21 -5.41
N GLU A 45 -4.85 6.59 -5.70
CA GLU A 45 -6.02 7.28 -6.28
C GLU A 45 -6.54 8.40 -5.36
N ASN A 46 -6.39 8.25 -4.04
CA ASN A 46 -6.76 9.25 -3.05
C ASN A 46 -5.63 10.27 -2.74
N ASN A 47 -4.54 10.30 -3.51
CA ASN A 47 -3.37 11.16 -3.28
C ASN A 47 -2.72 10.99 -1.89
N GLU A 48 -2.79 9.79 -1.34
CA GLU A 48 -2.26 9.51 -0.01
C GLU A 48 -0.82 8.96 -0.11
N PHE A 49 0.03 9.38 0.83
CA PHE A 49 1.38 8.84 0.91
C PHE A 49 1.35 7.35 1.27
N CYS A 50 2.07 6.55 0.49
CA CYS A 50 2.05 5.10 0.60
C CYS A 50 3.46 4.58 0.84
N VAL A 51 3.63 3.78 1.89
CA VAL A 51 4.90 3.12 2.22
C VAL A 51 4.67 1.62 2.29
N TRP A 52 5.59 0.87 1.71
CA TRP A 52 5.64 -0.57 1.81
C TRP A 52 7.01 -0.98 2.34
N VAL A 53 6.99 -1.74 3.41
CA VAL A 53 8.14 -2.42 3.97
C VAL A 53 8.05 -3.89 3.57
N THR A 54 9.00 -4.39 2.78
CA THR A 54 9.02 -5.79 2.31
C THR A 54 9.93 -6.66 3.18
N SER A 55 9.62 -7.96 3.26
CA SER A 55 10.51 -8.97 3.84
C SER A 55 11.47 -9.54 2.79
N GLU A 56 12.48 -10.29 3.21
CA GLU A 56 13.44 -10.94 2.28
C GLU A 56 12.78 -11.85 1.24
N SER A 57 11.58 -12.35 1.52
CA SER A 57 10.78 -13.16 0.60
C SER A 57 10.17 -12.37 -0.56
N LEU A 58 10.21 -11.03 -0.52
CA LEU A 58 9.70 -10.16 -1.56
C LEU A 58 10.68 -9.03 -1.83
N ASP A 59 11.33 -9.11 -2.99
CA ASP A 59 12.28 -8.09 -3.41
C ASP A 59 11.57 -6.75 -3.65
N ALA A 60 12.24 -5.65 -3.29
CA ALA A 60 11.67 -4.32 -3.38
C ALA A 60 11.47 -3.87 -4.85
N GLU A 61 12.29 -4.33 -5.80
CA GLU A 61 12.07 -4.07 -7.23
C GLU A 61 10.92 -4.92 -7.78
N GLU A 62 10.81 -6.17 -7.34
CA GLU A 62 9.67 -7.01 -7.71
C GLU A 62 8.34 -6.40 -7.24
N ALA A 63 8.29 -5.93 -5.98
CA ALA A 63 7.15 -5.20 -5.43
C ALA A 63 6.80 -3.92 -6.23
N LYS A 64 7.81 -3.19 -6.74
CA LYS A 64 7.60 -2.02 -7.61
C LYS A 64 6.98 -2.42 -8.94
N ASP A 65 7.45 -3.50 -9.54
CA ASP A 65 6.96 -3.95 -10.84
C ASP A 65 5.52 -4.45 -10.75
N ASP A 66 5.16 -5.14 -9.67
CA ASP A 66 3.77 -5.53 -9.39
C ASP A 66 2.85 -4.31 -9.21
N LEU A 67 3.34 -3.28 -8.49
CA LEU A 67 2.62 -2.00 -8.36
C LEU A 67 2.47 -1.28 -9.70
N ARG A 68 3.52 -1.21 -10.53
CA ARG A 68 3.47 -0.60 -11.87
C ARG A 68 2.48 -1.29 -12.80
N ARG A 69 2.39 -2.62 -12.73
CA ARG A 69 1.42 -3.42 -13.50
C ARG A 69 -0.01 -3.15 -13.07
N THR A 70 -0.24 -2.93 -11.78
CA THR A 70 -1.58 -2.71 -11.21
C THR A 70 -2.04 -1.26 -11.33
N VAL A 71 -1.10 -0.32 -11.21
CA VAL A 71 -1.32 1.12 -11.24
C VAL A 71 -0.42 1.72 -12.33
N PRO A 72 -0.90 1.78 -13.60
CA PRO A 72 -0.09 2.20 -14.74
C PRO A 72 0.52 3.60 -14.60
N ASP A 73 -0.11 4.50 -13.84
CA ASP A 73 0.38 5.86 -13.58
C ASP A 73 1.46 5.95 -12.49
N PHE A 74 1.87 4.82 -11.90
CA PHE A 74 2.93 4.79 -10.89
C PHE A 74 4.29 5.30 -11.41
N SER A 75 4.52 5.32 -12.74
CA SER A 75 5.80 5.74 -13.33
C SER A 75 5.93 7.23 -13.68
N THR A 76 4.91 8.06 -13.52
CA THR A 76 4.96 9.46 -14.00
C THR A 76 4.36 10.45 -13.02
N SER A 77 5.15 10.87 -12.03
CA SER A 77 4.93 12.15 -11.35
C SER A 77 6.26 12.89 -11.18
N PRO A 78 6.52 14.01 -11.89
CA PRO A 78 7.69 14.87 -11.69
C PRO A 78 7.50 15.86 -10.51
N THR A 79 6.59 15.58 -9.58
CA THR A 79 6.17 16.51 -8.52
C THR A 79 6.12 15.84 -7.16
N GLY A 80 7.18 16.03 -6.37
CA GLY A 80 7.10 16.28 -4.93
C GLY A 80 6.72 15.15 -3.95
N SER A 81 5.92 14.15 -4.32
CA SER A 81 5.61 13.01 -3.44
C SER A 81 6.57 11.87 -3.76
N ARG A 82 7.73 11.86 -3.09
CA ARG A 82 8.66 10.74 -3.19
C ARG A 82 8.05 9.53 -2.47
N ASN A 83 7.31 8.69 -3.18
CA ASN A 83 6.95 7.37 -2.67
C ASN A 83 8.26 6.62 -2.37
N HIS A 84 8.64 6.61 -1.10
CA HIS A 84 9.86 6.00 -0.62
C HIS A 84 9.57 4.56 -0.28
N LEU A 85 9.85 3.66 -1.22
CA LEU A 85 9.98 2.24 -0.92
C LEU A 85 11.32 2.05 -0.23
N ALA A 86 11.27 1.91 1.08
CA ALA A 86 12.43 1.63 1.90
C ALA A 86 12.34 0.17 2.34
N SER A 87 13.34 -0.62 1.95
CA SER A 87 13.51 -1.98 2.48
C SER A 87 13.94 -1.85 3.94
N PHE A 88 13.02 -2.14 4.86
CA PHE A 88 13.31 -2.28 6.29
C PHE A 88 12.96 -3.70 6.72
N ARG A 89 13.76 -4.26 7.62
CA ARG A 89 13.67 -5.67 8.04
C ARG A 89 12.57 -5.85 9.09
N PHE A 90 11.31 -5.58 8.76
CA PHE A 90 10.16 -5.84 9.64
C PHE A 90 8.91 -6.18 8.83
N GLN A 91 8.30 -7.33 9.11
CA GLN A 91 6.96 -7.66 8.63
C GLN A 91 5.93 -6.81 9.37
N ASN A 92 5.65 -5.62 8.86
CA ASN A 92 4.43 -4.88 9.13
C ASN A 92 4.26 -3.85 8.01
N THR A 93 3.20 -3.99 7.23
CA THR A 93 2.82 -2.99 6.23
C THR A 93 2.34 -1.75 6.97
N PHE A 94 3.18 -0.71 7.01
CA PHE A 94 2.82 0.58 7.59
C PHE A 94 2.60 1.60 6.49
N ARG A 95 1.41 2.21 6.47
CA ARG A 95 1.25 3.51 5.83
C ARG A 95 1.86 4.58 6.72
N LEU A 96 3.09 5.00 6.39
CA LEU A 96 3.66 6.19 7.00
C LEU A 96 2.92 7.41 6.46
N ASN A 97 2.54 8.31 7.35
CA ASN A 97 2.05 9.64 6.99
C ASN A 97 3.26 10.54 6.69
N VAL A 98 3.23 11.25 5.56
CA VAL A 98 3.76 12.62 5.48
C VAL A 98 2.56 13.55 5.44
#